data_AF-A0A651FUF6-F1
#
_entry.id   AF-A0A651FUF6-F1
#
_cell.length_a   1.000
_cell.length_b   1.000
_cell.length_c   1.000
_cell.angle_alpha   90.00
_cell.angle_beta   90.00
_cell.angle_gamma   90.00
#
_symmetry.space_group_name_H-M   'P 1'
#
loop_
_entity.id
_entity.type
_entity.pdbx_description
1 polymer ?
#
loop_
_entity_poly.entity_id
_entity_poly.type
_entity_poly.pdbx_seq_one_letter_code
_entity_poly.pdbx_strand_id
1 'polypeptide(L)'
;MRKSGLMTDHEWSDEDGSAGMAGFFRRIYPSQTAQNVAADTGLPFDSVRKWVNLETRPSFSALMTLTGHYGPALLAAMYRRAPEWLDRAVRDEEIAALDRQAEVISRRRAALERADA
;
A
#
# COMPACT_ATOMS: atom_id res chain seq x y z
N MET A 1 20.80 2.80 -34.45
CA MET A 1 19.58 1.98 -34.66
C MET A 1 18.65 2.20 -33.47
N ARG A 2 17.76 3.20 -33.55
CA ARG A 2 16.79 3.49 -32.47
C ARG A 2 15.62 2.54 -32.65
N LYS A 3 15.40 1.62 -31.69
CA LYS A 3 14.18 0.83 -31.68
C LYS A 3 13.02 1.77 -31.34
N SER A 4 12.17 1.98 -32.34
CA SER A 4 10.78 2.40 -32.15
C SER A 4 10.13 1.43 -31.17
N GLY A 5 9.81 1.92 -29.96
CA GLY A 5 9.07 1.20 -28.95
C GLY A 5 7.88 2.06 -28.57
N LEU A 6 6.68 1.52 -28.76
CA LEU A 6 5.41 2.13 -28.41
C LEU A 6 5.49 2.71 -26.99
N MET A 7 5.33 4.02 -26.88
CA MET A 7 5.20 4.75 -25.61
C MET A 7 3.86 4.34 -25.00
N THR A 8 3.86 3.36 -24.11
CA THR A 8 2.69 3.02 -23.30
C THR A 8 2.64 3.95 -22.10
N ASP A 9 1.50 4.60 -21.88
CA ASP A 9 1.20 5.59 -20.81
C ASP A 9 1.39 5.09 -19.35
N HIS A 10 1.95 3.90 -19.18
CA HIS A 10 2.08 3.13 -17.94
C HIS A 10 3.58 2.94 -17.62
N GLU A 11 4.36 4.01 -17.74
CA GLU A 11 5.80 3.97 -17.53
C GLU A 11 6.10 3.76 -16.04
N TRP A 12 6.39 2.51 -15.69
CA TRP A 12 7.11 2.17 -14.46
C TRP A 12 8.55 2.67 -14.62
N SER A 13 8.88 3.81 -14.02
CA SER A 13 10.28 4.15 -13.78
C SER A 13 10.72 3.52 -12.47
N ASP A 14 11.83 2.81 -12.53
CA ASP A 14 12.49 2.17 -11.41
C ASP A 14 12.83 3.14 -10.25
N GLU A 15 13.02 4.43 -10.56
CA GLU A 15 13.23 5.51 -9.59
C GLU A 15 11.90 5.96 -8.96
N ASP A 16 10.84 6.06 -9.77
CA ASP A 16 9.50 6.49 -9.33
C ASP A 16 8.88 5.45 -8.37
N GLY A 17 9.07 4.15 -8.65
CA GLY A 17 8.49 3.08 -7.83
C GLY A 17 9.06 3.02 -6.41
N SER A 18 10.36 3.23 -6.25
CA SER A 18 11.01 3.23 -4.93
C SER A 18 10.62 4.45 -4.12
N ALA A 19 10.59 5.63 -4.76
CA ALA A 19 10.14 6.88 -4.13
C ALA A 19 8.66 6.82 -3.72
N GLY A 20 7.81 6.30 -4.60
CA GLY A 20 6.39 6.09 -4.37
C GLY A 20 6.10 5.16 -3.19
N MET A 21 6.79 4.02 -3.13
CA MET A 21 6.73 3.11 -1.97
C MET A 21 7.18 3.79 -0.67
N ALA A 22 8.32 4.48 -0.67
CA ALA A 22 8.80 5.17 0.53
C ALA A 22 7.85 6.29 0.97
N GLY A 23 7.24 7.00 0.01
CA GLY A 23 6.19 8.00 0.26
C GLY A 23 4.93 7.39 0.85
N PHE A 24 4.51 6.21 0.37
CA PHE A 24 3.41 5.44 0.94
C PHE A 24 3.67 5.10 2.41
N PHE A 25 4.84 4.54 2.72
CA PHE A 25 5.20 4.20 4.11
C PHE A 25 5.21 5.41 5.03
N ARG A 26 5.76 6.55 4.60
CA ARG A 26 5.78 7.77 5.41
C ARG A 26 4.39 8.36 5.64
N ARG A 27 3.45 8.14 4.72
CA ARG A 27 2.06 8.60 4.87
C ARG A 27 1.33 7.80 5.94
N ILE A 28 1.51 6.48 5.97
CA ILE A 28 0.89 5.61 6.98
C ILE A 28 1.61 5.70 8.34
N TYR A 29 2.93 5.89 8.32
CA TYR A 29 3.79 6.00 9.51
C TYR A 29 4.67 7.26 9.44
N PRO A 30 4.16 8.41 9.89
CA PRO A 30 4.89 9.68 9.85
C PRO A 30 6.16 9.70 10.71
N SER A 31 6.21 8.89 11.76
CA SER A 31 7.39 8.69 12.61
C SER A 31 7.73 7.20 12.69
N GLN A 32 9.00 6.90 12.89
CA GLN A 32 9.51 5.52 13.00
C GLN A 32 9.08 4.61 11.84
N THR A 33 9.05 5.17 10.63
CA THR A 33 8.50 4.52 9.42
C THR A 33 9.06 3.12 9.20
N ALA A 34 10.39 2.96 9.25
CA ALA A 34 11.03 1.67 9.01
C ALA A 34 10.76 0.65 10.12
N GLN A 35 10.64 1.09 11.38
CA GLN A 35 10.30 0.21 12.50
C GLN A 35 8.88 -0.34 12.37
N ASN A 36 7.91 0.53 12.07
CA ASN A 36 6.51 0.12 11.93
C ASN A 36 6.33 -0.81 10.72
N VAL A 37 6.92 -0.49 9.57
CA VAL A 37 6.84 -1.37 8.39
C VAL A 37 7.50 -2.73 8.64
N ALA A 38 8.63 -2.77 9.35
CA ALA A 38 9.27 -4.03 9.73
C ALA A 38 8.41 -4.86 10.70
N ALA A 39 7.75 -4.20 11.66
CA ALA A 39 6.85 -4.86 12.61
C ALA A 39 5.61 -5.44 11.93
N ASP A 40 5.00 -4.70 11.00
CA ASP A 40 3.83 -5.12 10.23
C ASP A 40 4.10 -6.35 9.36
N THR A 41 5.26 -6.35 8.69
CA THR A 41 5.56 -7.28 7.60
C THR A 41 6.48 -8.42 8.00
N GLY A 42 7.12 -8.32 9.17
CA GLY A 42 8.17 -9.24 9.61
C GLY A 42 9.46 -9.16 8.80
N LEU A 43 9.59 -8.17 7.90
CA LEU A 43 10.80 -7.99 7.09
C LEU A 43 11.95 -7.40 7.93
N PRO A 44 13.21 -7.71 7.62
CA PRO A 44 14.34 -7.21 8.40
C PRO A 44 14.40 -5.68 8.41
N PHE A 45 14.46 -5.09 9.61
CA PHE A 45 14.47 -3.64 9.82
C PHE A 45 15.50 -2.92 8.94
N ASP A 46 16.74 -3.42 8.87
CA ASP A 46 17.78 -2.79 8.06
C ASP A 46 17.47 -2.78 6.57
N SER A 47 16.76 -3.78 6.07
CA SER A 47 16.32 -3.80 4.66
C SER A 47 15.26 -2.74 4.43
N VAL A 48 14.24 -2.70 5.30
CA VAL A 48 13.17 -1.70 5.25
C VAL A 48 13.72 -0.28 5.37
N ARG A 49 14.66 -0.04 6.30
CA ARG A 49 15.32 1.25 6.49
C ARG A 49 16.01 1.72 5.21
N LYS A 50 16.77 0.83 4.55
CA LYS A 50 17.42 1.14 3.28
C LYS A 50 16.42 1.45 2.17
N TRP A 51 15.29 0.75 2.11
CA TRP A 51 14.24 1.04 1.12
C TRP A 51 13.57 2.39 1.36
N VAL A 52 13.26 2.73 2.61
CA VAL A 52 12.70 4.04 2.99
C VAL A 52 13.67 5.18 2.62
N ASN A 53 14.97 4.96 2.81
CA ASN A 53 16.02 5.91 2.44
C ASN A 53 16.39 5.91 0.95
N LEU A 54 15.74 5.08 0.13
CA LEU A 54 16.03 4.91 -1.30
C LEU A 54 17.46 4.43 -1.59
N GLU A 55 18.11 3.78 -0.62
CA GLU A 55 19.47 3.24 -0.75
C GLU A 55 19.50 1.93 -1.53
N THR A 56 18.44 1.12 -1.42
CA THR A 56 18.30 -0.18 -2.12
C THR A 56 16.84 -0.42 -2.50
N ARG A 57 16.61 -1.45 -3.33
CA ARG A 57 15.27 -1.88 -3.74
C ARG A 57 14.85 -3.16 -3.02
N PRO A 58 13.55 -3.38 -2.78
CA PRO A 58 13.06 -4.66 -2.28
C PRO A 58 13.27 -5.74 -3.34
N SER A 59 13.57 -6.96 -2.89
CA SER A 59 13.48 -8.13 -3.76
C SER A 59 12.03 -8.37 -4.15
N PHE A 60 11.80 -9.15 -5.21
CA PHE A 60 10.43 -9.53 -5.61
C PHE A 60 9.67 -10.20 -4.45
N SER A 61 10.33 -11.10 -3.70
CA SER A 61 9.71 -11.74 -2.53
C SER A 61 9.32 -10.72 -1.46
N ALA A 62 10.20 -9.76 -1.16
CA ALA A 62 9.87 -8.71 -0.19
C ALA A 62 8.73 -7.83 -0.67
N LEU A 63 8.69 -7.48 -1.96
CA LEU A 63 7.60 -6.73 -2.55
C LEU A 63 6.28 -7.49 -2.43
N MET A 64 6.24 -8.80 -2.69
CA MET A 64 5.02 -9.60 -2.51
C MET A 64 4.57 -9.66 -1.04
N THR A 65 5.50 -9.73 -0.08
CA THR A 65 5.16 -9.62 1.34
C THR A 65 4.54 -8.26 1.67
N LEU A 66 5.14 -7.18 1.17
CA LEU A 66 4.62 -5.83 1.37
C LEU A 66 3.23 -5.65 0.74
N THR A 67 3.04 -6.13 -0.50
CA THR A 67 1.75 -6.08 -1.19
C THR A 67 0.69 -6.94 -0.50
N GLY A 68 1.06 -8.12 0.02
CA GLY A 68 0.15 -8.97 0.78
C GLY A 68 -0.33 -8.34 2.09
N HIS A 69 0.47 -7.44 2.67
CA HIS A 69 0.13 -6.73 3.89
C HIS A 69 -0.63 -5.42 3.62
N TYR A 70 -0.11 -4.57 2.73
CA TYR A 70 -0.63 -3.21 2.48
C TYR A 70 -1.61 -3.12 1.31
N GLY A 71 -1.83 -4.21 0.57
CA GLY A 71 -2.82 -4.28 -0.49
C GLY A 71 -2.45 -3.52 -1.76
N PRO A 72 -3.43 -3.34 -2.68
CA PRO A 72 -3.26 -2.63 -3.95
C PRO A 72 -2.84 -1.17 -3.79
N ALA A 73 -3.13 -0.53 -2.65
CA ALA A 73 -2.77 0.87 -2.43
C ALA A 73 -1.25 1.10 -2.42
N LEU A 74 -0.48 0.13 -1.91
CA LEU A 74 0.98 0.17 -2.01
C LEU A 74 1.43 0.10 -3.48
N LEU A 75 0.89 -0.85 -4.24
CA LEU A 75 1.25 -1.00 -5.65
C LEU A 75 0.92 0.29 -6.42
N ALA A 76 -0.27 0.85 -6.20
CA ALA A 76 -0.71 2.08 -6.86
C ALA A 76 0.26 3.24 -6.57
N ALA A 77 0.76 3.35 -5.34
CA ALA A 77 1.72 4.38 -4.98
C ALA A 77 3.08 4.26 -5.70
N MET A 78 3.43 3.06 -6.19
CA MET A 78 4.67 2.84 -6.97
C MET A 78 4.52 3.25 -8.44
N TYR A 79 3.31 3.53 -8.92
CA TYR A 79 3.09 4.02 -10.28
C TYR A 79 3.02 5.54 -10.30
N ARG A 80 3.68 6.16 -11.28
CA ARG A 80 3.44 7.58 -11.62
C ARG A 80 2.00 7.81 -12.08
N ARG A 81 1.47 6.85 -12.85
CA ARG A 81 0.07 6.75 -13.26
C ARG A 81 -0.35 5.29 -13.17
N ALA A 82 -1.19 4.97 -12.19
CA ALA A 82 -1.68 3.61 -12.01
C ALA A 82 -2.58 3.19 -13.18
N PRO A 83 -2.55 1.92 -13.60
CA PRO A 83 -3.56 1.39 -14.52
C PRO A 83 -4.95 1.42 -13.88
N GLU A 84 -5.99 1.60 -14.71
CA GLU A 84 -7.38 1.74 -14.23
C GLU A 84 -7.87 0.55 -13.39
N TRP A 85 -7.41 -0.66 -13.70
CA TRP A 85 -7.77 -1.85 -12.92
C TRP A 85 -7.24 -1.79 -11.50
N LEU A 86 -6.07 -1.16 -11.29
CA LEU A 86 -5.46 -1.01 -9.98
C LEU A 86 -6.15 0.09 -9.18
N ASP A 87 -6.50 1.21 -9.82
CA ASP A 87 -7.34 2.24 -9.20
C ASP A 87 -8.71 1.70 -8.78
N ARG A 88 -9.28 0.78 -9.56
CA ARG A 88 -10.51 0.07 -9.16
C ARG A 88 -10.25 -0.81 -7.94
N ALA A 89 -9.18 -1.61 -7.95
CA ALA A 89 -8.85 -2.47 -6.82
C ALA A 89 -8.63 -1.70 -5.51
N VAL A 90 -7.98 -0.53 -5.57
CA VAL A 90 -7.82 0.37 -4.40
C VAL A 90 -9.18 0.84 -3.87
N ARG A 91 -10.06 1.28 -4.76
CA ARG A 91 -11.42 1.74 -4.38
C ARG A 91 -12.26 0.61 -3.79
N ASP A 92 -12.22 -0.58 -4.39
CA ASP A 92 -12.97 -1.74 -3.91
C ASP A 92 -12.49 -2.19 -2.52
N GLU A 93 -11.18 -2.14 -2.26
CA GLU A 93 -10.62 -2.41 -0.93
C GLU A 93 -11.08 -1.38 0.12
N GLU A 94 -11.11 -0.09 -0.24
CA GLU A 94 -11.58 0.98 0.64
C GLU A 94 -13.08 0.85 0.95
N ILE A 95 -13.90 0.57 -0.06
CA ILE A 95 -15.35 0.30 0.11
C ILE A 95 -15.55 -0.90 1.05
N ALA A 96 -14.85 -2.01 0.82
CA ALA A 96 -14.96 -3.18 1.67
C ALA A 96 -14.52 -2.92 3.12
N ALA A 97 -13.53 -2.04 3.33
CA ALA A 97 -13.13 -1.61 4.67
C ALA A 97 -14.21 -0.78 5.36
N LEU A 98 -14.82 0.16 4.65
CA LEU A 98 -15.92 0.98 5.16
C LEU A 98 -17.15 0.13 5.49
N ASP A 99 -17.50 -0.84 4.65
CA ASP A 99 -18.62 -1.76 4.89
C ASP A 99 -18.42 -2.57 6.17
N ARG A 100 -17.21 -3.09 6.40
CA ARG A 100 -16.86 -3.79 7.66
C ARG A 100 -17.03 -2.89 8.87
N GLN A 101 -16.62 -1.62 8.78
CA GLN A 101 -16.79 -0.66 9.87
C GLN A 101 -18.28 -0.36 10.12
N ALA A 102 -19.06 -0.17 9.06
CA ALA A 102 -20.50 0.06 9.15
C ALA A 102 -21.21 -1.13 9.83
N GLU A 103 -20.83 -2.37 9.51
CA GLU A 103 -21.37 -3.57 10.15
C GLU A 103 -21.06 -3.62 11.66
N VAL A 104 -19.82 -3.29 12.05
CA VAL A 104 -19.43 -3.23 13.46
C VAL A 104 -20.24 -2.18 14.23
N ILE A 105 -20.40 -0.99 13.65
CA ILE A 105 -21.15 0.12 14.26
C ILE A 105 -22.63 -0.26 14.40
N SER A 106 -23.25 -0.80 13.35
CA SER A 106 -24.65 -1.25 13.37
C SER A 106 -24.89 -2.31 14.44
N ARG A 107 -23.99 -3.30 14.57
CA ARG A 107 -24.08 -4.33 15.62
C ARG A 107 -23.99 -3.73 17.02
N ARG A 108 -23.08 -2.77 17.24
CA ARG A 108 -22.94 -2.10 18.54
C ARG A 108 -24.17 -1.28 18.89
N ARG A 109 -24.74 -0.56 17.93
CA ARG A 109 -25.97 0.22 18.10
C ARG A 109 -27.15 -0.66 18.52
N ALA A 110 -27.37 -1.76 17.81
CA ALA A 110 -28.43 -2.72 18.14
C ALA A 110 -28.22 -3.45 19.48
N ALA A 111 -26.97 -3.57 19.95
CA ALA A 111 -26.69 -4.11 21.29
C ALA A 111 -27.08 -3.11 22.40
N LEU A 112 -26.82 -1.82 22.19
CA LEU A 112 -27.19 -0.76 23.13
C LEU A 112 -28.71 -0.59 23.21
N GLU A 113 -29.40 -0.54 22.07
CA GLU A 113 -30.87 -0.44 22.02
C GLU A 113 -31.60 -1.59 22.74
N ARG A 114 -30.97 -2.79 22.79
CA ARG A 114 -31.50 -3.95 23.53
C ARG A 114 -31.20 -3.92 25.03
N ALA A 115 -30.17 -3.19 25.46
CA ALA A 115 -29.83 -3.07 26.87
C ALA A 115 -30.71 -2.02 27.58
N ASP A 116 -31.24 -1.07 26.82
CA ASP A 116 -32.13 0.00 27.30
C ASP A 116 -33.63 -0.38 27.27
N ALA A 117 -33.97 -1.57 26.77
CA ALA A 117 -35.34 -2.10 26.63
C ALA A 117 -35.65 -3.17 27.70
#